data_AF-X1J145-F1
#
_entry.id   AF-X1J145-F1
#
_cell.length_a   1.000
_cell.length_b   1.000
_cell.length_c   1.000
_cell.angle_alpha   90.00
_cell.angle_beta   90.00
_cell.angle_gamma   90.00
#
_symmetry.space_group_name_H-M   'P 1'
#
loop_
_entity.id
_entity.type
_entity.pdbx_description
1 polymer ?
#
loop_
_entity_poly.entity_id
_entity_poly.type
_entity_poly.pdbx_seq_one_letter_code
_entity_poly.pdbx_strand_id
1 'polypeptide(L)' 'MMACLSSFERENTKRYDNWYESTEGRQADKLEKELFLKLVHPEKGETLLDIGCGTGHFSFWFPNLGLKVTGID' A
#
# COMPACT_ATOMS: atom_id res chain seq x y z
N MET A 1 -5.89 -2.16 12.22
CA MET A 1 -5.72 -3.04 11.05
C MET A 1 -5.02 -4.30 11.52
N MET A 2 -5.58 -5.47 11.25
CA MET A 2 -4.95 -6.75 11.60
C MET A 2 -4.21 -7.24 10.37
N ALA A 3 -2.93 -6.89 10.25
CA ALA A 3 -2.09 -7.42 9.18
C ALA A 3 -1.82 -8.89 9.51
N CYS A 4 -2.33 -9.78 8.67
CA CYS A 4 -2.03 -11.20 8.74
C CYS A 4 -0.59 -11.37 8.25
N LEU A 5 0.24 -12.00 9.08
CA LEU A 5 1.66 -12.20 8.84
C LEU A 5 1.88 -13.66 8.44
N SER A 6 1.84 -13.97 7.15
CA SER A 6 2.52 -15.15 6.57
C SER A 6 2.60 -14.98 5.05
N SER A 7 3.76 -14.88 4.38
CA SER A 7 4.77 -15.95 4.26
C SER A 7 6.11 -15.43 3.70
N PHE A 8 6.38 -14.13 3.83
CA PHE A 8 7.60 -13.49 3.34
C PHE A 8 8.65 -13.43 4.46
N GLU A 9 9.87 -13.91 4.19
CA GLU A 9 10.97 -13.88 5.17
C GLU A 9 11.20 -12.44 5.66
N ARG A 10 11.31 -12.24 6.99
CA ARG A 10 11.42 -10.91 7.63
C ARG A 10 12.46 -9.97 6.99
N GLU A 11 13.52 -10.54 6.44
CA GLU A 11 14.57 -9.79 5.78
C GLU A 11 14.13 -9.21 4.43
N ASN A 12 13.34 -9.95 3.65
CA ASN A 12 12.84 -9.44 2.38
C ASN A 12 11.79 -8.33 2.60
N THR A 13 10.95 -8.42 3.64
CA THR A 13 10.04 -7.34 4.06
C THR A 13 10.82 -6.04 4.32
N LYS A 14 11.90 -6.11 5.11
CA LYS A 14 12.74 -4.93 5.39
C LYS A 14 13.43 -4.39 4.14
N ARG A 15 13.93 -5.26 3.27
CA ARG A 15 14.56 -4.86 2.01
C ARG A 15 13.55 -4.16 1.09
N TYR A 16 12.31 -4.64 1.05
CA TYR A 16 11.22 -4.04 0.30
C TYR A 16 10.87 -2.64 0.84
N ASP A 17 10.63 -2.50 2.14
CA ASP A 17 10.31 -1.20 2.74
C ASP A 17 11.49 -0.21 2.55
N ASN A 18 12.72 -0.65 2.78
CA ASN A 18 13.91 0.17 2.55
C ASN A 18 14.10 0.57 1.07
N TRP A 19 13.62 -0.23 0.13
CA TRP A 19 13.71 0.11 -1.29
C TRP A 19 12.84 1.33 -1.62
N TYR A 20 11.67 1.49 -0.98
CA TYR A 20 10.86 2.71 -1.13
C TYR A 20 11.54 3.98 -0.60
N GLU A 21 12.56 3.84 0.25
CA GLU A 21 13.40 4.96 0.70
C GLU A 21 14.53 5.31 -0.28
N SER A 22 14.70 4.57 -1.38
CA SER A 22 15.59 4.95 -2.47
C SER A 22 14.98 6.04 -3.36
N THR A 23 15.79 6.66 -4.21
CA THR A 23 15.28 7.66 -5.17
C THR A 23 14.33 7.02 -6.16
N GLU A 24 14.67 5.83 -6.65
CA GLU A 24 13.91 5.05 -7.61
C GLU A 24 12.60 4.55 -6.99
N GLY A 25 12.66 4.02 -5.77
CA GLY A 25 11.48 3.56 -5.03
C GLY A 25 10.48 4.68 -4.73
N ARG A 26 10.95 5.86 -4.33
CA ARG A 26 10.07 7.04 -4.16
C ARG A 26 9.42 7.48 -5.47
N GLN A 27 10.14 7.39 -6.59
CA GLN A 27 9.58 7.71 -7.90
C GLN A 27 8.51 6.69 -8.33
N ALA A 28 8.78 5.40 -8.13
CA ALA A 28 7.82 4.33 -8.40
C ALA A 28 6.55 4.52 -7.55
N ASP A 29 6.69 4.70 -6.24
CA ASP A 29 5.59 4.94 -5.30
C ASP A 29 4.69 6.10 -5.74
N LYS A 30 5.31 7.22 -6.12
CA LYS A 30 4.58 8.38 -6.62
C LYS A 30 3.78 8.05 -7.88
N LEU A 31 4.41 7.39 -8.86
CA LEU A 31 3.77 7.05 -10.14
C LEU A 31 2.63 6.05 -9.95
N GLU A 32 2.80 5.06 -9.07
CA GLU A 32 1.78 4.06 -8.74
C GLU A 32 0.57 4.71 -8.06
N LYS A 33 0.81 5.60 -7.09
CA LYS A 33 -0.26 6.38 -6.44
C LYS A 33 -1.00 7.28 -7.41
N GLU A 34 -0.28 7.96 -8.31
CA GLU A 34 -0.89 8.77 -9.37
C GLU A 34 -1.73 7.92 -10.33
N LEU A 35 -1.26 6.73 -10.69
CA LEU A 35 -1.99 5.80 -11.55
C LEU A 35 -3.27 5.34 -10.87
N PHE A 36 -3.20 4.95 -9.60
CA PHE A 36 -4.36 4.55 -8.80
C PHE A 36 -5.44 5.65 -8.81
N LEU A 37 -5.05 6.91 -8.53
CA LEU A 37 -5.99 8.03 -8.51
C LEU A 37 -6.65 8.28 -9.88
N LYS A 38 -5.90 8.10 -10.97
CA LYS A 38 -6.41 8.28 -12.35
C LYS A 38 -7.34 7.18 -12.82
N LEU A 39 -7.23 5.98 -12.27
CA LEU A 39 -8.04 4.83 -12.70
C LEU A 39 -9.25 4.63 -11.80
N VAL A 40 -9.03 4.69 -10.49
CA VAL A 40 -10.03 4.31 -9.49
C VAL A 40 -10.97 5.46 -9.15
N HIS A 41 -10.49 6.71 -9.23
CA HIS A 41 -11.25 7.90 -8.83
C HIS A 41 -11.94 7.74 -7.46
N PRO A 42 -11.19 7.44 -6.39
CA PRO A 42 -11.76 7.10 -5.10
C PRO A 42 -12.53 8.27 -4.49
N GLU A 43 -13.68 7.98 -3.88
CA GLU A 43 -14.47 8.95 -3.14
C GLU A 43 -14.36 8.75 -1.61
N LYS A 44 -14.40 9.86 -0.87
CA LYS A 44 -14.32 9.83 0.59
C LYS A 44 -15.47 9.01 1.18
N GLY A 45 -15.14 8.08 2.06
CA GLY A 45 -16.09 7.24 2.78
C GLY A 45 -16.34 5.88 2.13
N GLU A 46 -15.84 5.65 0.91
CA GLU A 46 -15.86 4.35 0.26
C GLU A 46 -15.00 3.32 1.00
N THR A 47 -15.31 2.04 0.76
CA THR A 47 -14.56 0.91 1.30
C THR A 47 -13.58 0.38 0.27
N LEU A 48 -12.37 0.04 0.69
CA LEU A 48 -11.35 -0.56 -0.15
C LEU A 48 -10.84 -1.88 0.46
N LEU A 49 -10.79 -2.93 -0.36
CA LEU A 49 -10.16 -4.21 -0.02
C LEU A 49 -8.80 -4.29 -0.72
N ASP A 50 -7.73 -4.35 0.08
CA ASP A 50 -6.34 -4.47 -0.38
C ASP A 50 -5.90 -5.93 -0.26
N ILE A 51 -5.79 -6.63 -1.39
CA ILE A 51 -5.47 -8.07 -1.45
C ILE A 51 -3.99 -8.21 -1.79
N GLY A 52 -3.23 -8.94 -0.96
CA GLY A 52 -1.78 -8.98 -1.06
C GLY A 52 -1.15 -7.70 -0.50
N CYS A 53 -1.69 -7.21 0.62
CA CYS A 53 -1.29 -5.92 1.19
C CYS A 53 0.15 -5.89 1.71
N GLY A 54 0.78 -7.05 1.89
CA GLY A 54 2.16 -7.21 2.32
C GLY A 54 2.46 -6.44 3.60
N THR A 55 3.46 -5.55 3.53
CA THR A 55 3.88 -4.71 4.66
C THR A 55 2.89 -3.59 5.00
N GLY A 56 1.85 -3.41 4.17
CA GLY A 56 0.83 -2.38 4.30
C GLY A 56 1.20 -1.03 3.69
N HIS A 57 2.28 -0.95 2.89
CA HIS A 57 2.78 0.30 2.30
C HIS A 57 1.68 1.15 1.66
N PHE A 58 0.83 0.54 0.82
CA PHE A 58 -0.34 1.20 0.24
C PHE A 58 -1.53 1.26 1.19
N SER A 59 -1.77 0.20 1.97
CA SER A 59 -2.87 0.14 2.94
C SER A 59 -2.84 1.27 3.97
N PHE A 60 -1.66 1.77 4.33
CA PHE A 60 -1.48 2.93 5.21
C PHE A 60 -1.63 4.28 4.50
N TRP A 61 -1.50 4.31 3.18
CA TRP A 61 -1.70 5.52 2.38
C TRP A 61 -3.18 5.79 2.08
N PHE A 62 -3.96 4.76 1.72
CA PHE A 62 -5.37 4.90 1.34
C PHE A 62 -6.27 5.64 2.35
N PRO A 63 -6.10 5.52 3.69
CA PRO A 63 -6.88 6.30 4.65
C PRO A 63 -6.72 7.81 4.51
N ASN A 64 -5.58 8.28 3.97
CA ASN A 64 -5.35 9.71 3.69
C ASN A 64 -6.24 10.22 2.55
N LEU A 65 -6.79 9.33 1.71
CA LEU A 65 -7.79 9.62 0.70
C LEU A 65 -9.23 9.60 1.27
N GLY A 66 -9.40 9.28 2.55
CA GLY A 66 -10.71 9.14 3.19
C GLY A 66 -11.37 7.78 2.98
N LEU A 67 -10.63 6.77 2.53
CA LEU A 67 -11.11 5.41 2.33
C LEU A 67 -11.11 4.60 3.63
N LYS A 68 -12.07 3.68 3.74
CA LYS A 68 -12.15 2.67 4.81
C LYS A 68 -11.52 1.37 4.31
N VAL A 69 -10.31 1.09 4.77
CA VAL A 69 -9.46 0.03 4.20
C VAL A 69 -9.54 -1.24 5.03
N THR A 70 -9.64 -2.38 4.35
CA THR A 70 -9.37 -3.71 4.91
C THR A 70 -8.28 -4.36 4.08
N GLY A 71 -7.18 -4.77 4.70
CA GLY A 71 -6.09 -5.50 4.04
C GLY A 71 -6.16 -6.99 4.37
N ILE A 72 -5.86 -7.85 3.38
CA ILE A 72 -5.68 -9.29 3.57
C ILE A 72 -4.39 -9.75 2.89
N ASP A 73 -3.58 -10.54 3.59
CA ASP A 73 -2.36 -11.18 3.10
C ASP A 73 -2.12 -12.51 3.85
#